data_AF-A0A0G0YTW0-F1
#
_entry.id   AF-A0A0G0YTW0-F1
#
_cell.length_a   1.000
_cell.length_b   1.000
_cell.length_c   1.000
_cell.angle_alpha   90.00
_cell.angle_beta   90.00
_cell.angle_gamma   90.00
#
_symmetry.space_group_name_H-M   'P 1'
#
loop_
_entity.id
_entity.type
_entity.pdbx_description
1 polymer ?
#
loop_
_entity_poly.entity_id
_entity_poly.type
_entity_poly.pdbx_seq_one_letter_code
_entity_poly.pdbx_strand_id
1 'polypeptide(L)'
;MNKILLLITAIVLTGAGCVSVTKETSNNQEQLIKELSDKVESLSGQLNSSSEQIEKIKSGPKEKVIVEKPIYIENKTVTNENNNIVSLIEQWKKRVAKVVCSFDGLGDMATYYGVDDVKQGGSGYLILTAFGNTKTGQIDESNFTIVTNAHVMLTPPQKNVSIYNSRIADNYRDIFASACDITFPDHNIVYRTEHVRNREILTSPTGMPRIMEFLEYLDNQTGVDFAIINITNPDAYIKQNASILNSCKDIKLGEKIIVLGYPGIGSSDGITVTEGIISGEEKEYYVTSAKIDSGNSGGVAVSSDRNCFIGTPSASVIGKAESLGRILKTEYLVNKNGILKTKW
;
A
#
# COMPACT_ATOMS: atom_id res chain seq x y z
N MET A 1 -6.39 33.01 -25.92
CA MET A 1 -7.32 32.55 -26.97
C MET A 1 -6.76 32.51 -28.40
N ASN A 2 -5.58 33.07 -28.71
CA ASN A 2 -5.10 33.17 -30.12
C ASN A 2 -4.14 32.08 -30.66
N LYS A 3 -3.82 31.01 -29.91
CA LYS A 3 -2.87 29.97 -30.39
C LYS A 3 -3.53 28.69 -30.89
N ILE A 4 -4.79 28.42 -30.51
CA ILE A 4 -5.52 27.21 -30.90
C ILE A 4 -6.12 27.33 -32.32
N LEU A 5 -6.48 28.56 -32.73
CA LEU A 5 -7.07 28.81 -34.05
C LEU A 5 -6.06 28.65 -35.21
N LEU A 6 -4.74 28.71 -34.93
CA LEU A 6 -3.69 28.67 -35.95
C LEU A 6 -3.28 27.25 -36.36
N LEU A 7 -3.61 26.22 -35.56
CA LEU A 7 -3.25 24.83 -35.86
C LEU A 7 -4.25 24.13 -36.80
N ILE A 8 -5.49 24.60 -36.84
CA ILE A 8 -6.56 23.98 -37.64
C ILE A 8 -6.42 24.36 -39.13
N THR A 9 -5.85 25.54 -39.44
CA THR A 9 -5.69 26.01 -40.83
C THR A 9 -4.54 25.32 -41.57
N ALA A 10 -3.58 24.71 -40.87
CA ALA A 10 -2.41 24.10 -41.50
C ALA A 10 -2.67 22.69 -42.09
N ILE A 11 -3.74 22.01 -41.69
CA ILE A 11 -4.03 20.64 -42.13
C ILE A 11 -4.80 20.58 -43.46
N VAL A 12 -5.34 21.71 -43.93
CA VAL A 12 -6.23 21.74 -45.10
C VAL A 12 -5.48 21.97 -46.44
N LEU A 13 -4.19 22.32 -46.44
CA LEU A 13 -3.52 22.83 -47.65
C LEU A 13 -2.55 21.87 -48.38
N THR A 14 -2.35 20.63 -47.95
CA THR A 14 -1.46 19.69 -48.67
C THR A 14 -2.13 18.35 -48.91
N GLY A 15 -2.90 18.23 -50.00
CA GLY A 15 -3.52 16.95 -50.36
C GLY A 15 -4.43 16.99 -51.57
N ALA A 16 -3.97 17.52 -52.71
CA ALA A 16 -4.62 17.30 -53.99
C ALA A 16 -4.32 15.87 -54.49
N GLY A 17 -5.05 14.90 -53.94
CA GLY A 17 -5.05 13.52 -54.41
C GLY A 17 -6.50 13.03 -54.46
N CYS A 18 -7.03 12.87 -55.66
CA CYS A 18 -8.38 12.35 -55.92
C CYS A 18 -8.63 11.05 -55.15
N VAL A 19 -9.43 11.14 -54.10
CA VAL A 19 -10.09 9.99 -53.48
C VAL A 19 -11.57 10.26 -53.60
N SER A 20 -12.27 9.38 -54.32
CA SER A 20 -13.72 9.33 -54.37
C SER A 20 -14.25 9.00 -52.97
N VAL A 21 -14.38 10.02 -52.13
CA VAL A 21 -14.97 9.92 -50.80
C VAL A 21 -16.46 9.62 -50.99
N THR A 22 -16.85 8.42 -50.59
CA THR A 22 -18.24 7.98 -50.52
C THR A 22 -19.03 8.93 -49.62
N LYS A 23 -20.23 9.36 -50.07
CA LYS A 23 -21.15 10.28 -49.37
C LYS A 23 -21.41 9.91 -47.90
N GLU A 24 -21.25 8.64 -47.56
CA GLU A 24 -21.46 8.08 -46.22
C GLU A 24 -20.45 8.60 -45.17
N THR A 25 -19.23 8.95 -45.59
CA THR A 25 -18.18 9.47 -44.68
C THR A 25 -18.42 10.90 -44.22
N SER A 26 -19.16 11.71 -45.01
CA SER A 26 -19.44 13.12 -44.70
C SER A 26 -20.43 13.28 -43.54
N ASN A 27 -21.47 12.44 -43.49
CA ASN A 27 -22.49 12.51 -42.44
C ASN A 27 -21.94 12.14 -41.06
N ASN A 28 -21.02 11.17 -41.00
CA ASN A 28 -20.37 10.77 -39.75
C ASN A 28 -19.44 11.86 -39.21
N GLN A 29 -18.79 12.63 -40.08
CA GLN A 29 -17.94 13.76 -39.66
C GLN A 29 -18.75 14.91 -39.08
N GLU A 30 -19.90 15.26 -39.68
CA GLU A 30 -20.78 16.31 -39.16
C GLU A 30 -21.38 15.94 -37.79
N GLN A 31 -21.77 14.67 -37.61
CA GLN A 31 -22.28 14.19 -36.32
C GLN A 31 -21.20 14.27 -35.22
N LEU A 32 -19.96 13.90 -35.55
CA LEU A 32 -18.84 13.95 -34.61
C LEU A 32 -18.48 15.40 -34.22
N ILE A 33 -18.50 16.32 -35.19
CA ILE A 33 -18.25 17.75 -34.94
C ILE A 33 -19.33 18.33 -34.02
N LYS A 34 -20.59 17.96 -34.23
CA LYS A 34 -21.69 18.41 -33.38
C LYS A 34 -21.53 17.89 -31.94
N GLU A 35 -21.23 16.60 -31.76
CA GLU A 35 -21.02 16.02 -30.43
C GLU A 35 -19.83 16.68 -29.70
N LEU A 36 -18.76 17.00 -30.45
CA LEU A 36 -17.61 17.71 -29.88
C LEU A 36 -17.99 19.13 -29.43
N SER A 37 -18.78 19.85 -30.25
CA SER A 37 -19.25 21.20 -29.94
C SER A 37 -20.10 21.21 -28.67
N ASP A 38 -21.05 20.28 -28.54
CA ASP A 38 -21.94 20.16 -27.38
C ASP A 38 -21.14 19.85 -26.09
N LYS A 39 -20.10 19.00 -26.19
CA LYS A 39 -19.18 18.72 -25.06
C LYS A 39 -18.37 19.93 -24.64
N VAL A 40 -17.88 20.74 -25.59
CA VAL A 40 -17.13 21.97 -25.30
C VAL A 40 -18.00 22.98 -24.56
N GLU A 41 -19.25 23.15 -25.00
CA GLU A 41 -20.20 24.07 -24.36
C GLU A 41 -20.56 23.62 -22.94
N SER A 42 -20.79 22.32 -22.74
CA SER A 42 -21.04 21.73 -21.42
C SER A 42 -19.88 21.95 -20.44
N LEU A 43 -18.64 21.70 -20.88
CA LEU A 43 -17.44 21.92 -20.05
C LEU A 43 -17.21 23.40 -19.72
N SER A 44 -17.49 24.29 -20.66
CA SER A 44 -17.43 25.75 -20.42
C SER A 44 -18.42 26.17 -19.32
N GLY A 45 -19.64 25.63 -19.34
CA GLY A 45 -20.63 25.85 -18.28
C GLY A 45 -20.18 25.35 -16.90
N GLN A 46 -19.60 24.15 -16.83
CA GLN A 46 -19.06 23.60 -15.57
C GLN A 46 -17.91 24.44 -15.00
N LEU A 47 -17.03 24.97 -15.87
CA LEU A 47 -15.91 25.81 -15.47
C LEU A 47 -16.37 27.14 -14.88
N ASN A 48 -17.38 27.76 -15.48
CA ASN A 48 -17.96 29.02 -14.97
C ASN A 48 -18.66 28.80 -13.62
N SER A 49 -19.44 27.72 -13.47
CA SER A 49 -20.10 27.37 -12.21
C SER A 49 -19.09 27.11 -11.07
N SER A 50 -17.99 26.42 -11.37
CA SER A 50 -16.92 26.16 -10.40
C SER A 50 -16.19 27.45 -9.99
N SER A 51 -16.00 28.37 -10.95
CA SER A 51 -15.36 29.67 -10.69
C SER A 51 -16.21 30.54 -9.75
N GLU A 52 -17.53 30.56 -9.95
CA GLU A 52 -18.46 31.26 -9.04
C GLU A 52 -18.47 30.67 -7.62
N GLN A 53 -18.37 29.34 -7.48
CA GLN A 53 -18.28 28.69 -6.17
C GLN A 53 -17.01 29.10 -5.42
N ILE A 54 -15.88 29.23 -6.13
CA ILE A 54 -14.60 29.67 -5.55
C ILE A 54 -14.70 31.12 -5.05
N GLU A 55 -15.39 32.01 -5.76
CA GLU A 55 -15.59 33.40 -5.29
C GLU A 55 -16.50 33.49 -4.07
N LYS A 56 -17.53 32.63 -3.96
CA LYS A 56 -18.38 32.53 -2.76
C LYS A 56 -17.58 32.04 -1.55
N ILE A 57 -16.68 31.08 -1.73
CA ILE A 57 -15.81 30.59 -0.64
C ILE A 57 -14.82 31.68 -0.18
N LYS A 58 -14.29 32.49 -1.10
CA LYS A 58 -13.34 33.58 -0.77
C LYS A 58 -13.99 34.75 -0.04
N SER A 59 -15.28 34.98 -0.23
CA SER A 59 -16.03 36.10 0.37
C SER A 59 -16.78 35.74 1.66
N GLY A 60 -16.78 34.46 2.05
CA GLY A 60 -17.38 34.00 3.30
C GLY A 60 -16.73 34.62 4.55
N PRO A 61 -17.51 34.86 5.63
CA PRO A 61 -16.97 35.37 6.88
C PRO A 61 -15.93 34.40 7.44
N LYS A 62 -14.75 34.93 7.79
CA LYS A 62 -13.68 34.18 8.46
C LYS A 62 -14.17 33.78 9.84
N GLU A 63 -14.78 32.61 9.93
CA GLU A 63 -15.16 32.00 11.19
C GLU A 63 -13.88 31.73 11.99
N LYS A 64 -13.87 32.15 13.25
CA LYS A 64 -12.74 31.93 14.16
C LYS A 64 -12.62 30.42 14.40
N VAL A 65 -11.74 29.77 13.64
CA VAL A 65 -11.33 28.39 13.89
C VAL A 65 -10.69 28.36 15.27
N ILE A 66 -11.33 27.66 16.20
CA ILE A 66 -10.75 27.28 17.47
C ILE A 66 -9.71 26.22 17.12
N VAL A 67 -8.45 26.65 17.03
CA VAL A 67 -7.31 25.78 16.77
C VAL A 67 -7.11 24.92 18.01
N GLU A 68 -7.59 23.67 17.96
CA GLU A 68 -7.11 22.66 18.88
C GLU A 68 -5.60 22.52 18.70
N LYS A 69 -4.91 22.53 19.84
CA LYS A 69 -3.45 22.60 19.93
C LYS A 69 -2.85 21.45 19.09
N PRO A 70 -2.08 21.72 18.02
CA PRO A 70 -1.51 20.65 17.21
C PRO A 70 -0.66 19.74 18.10
N ILE A 71 -0.85 18.43 17.94
CA ILE A 71 0.01 17.43 18.55
C ILE A 71 1.41 17.66 17.98
N TYR A 72 2.28 18.30 18.77
CA TYR A 72 3.68 18.46 18.42
C TYR A 72 4.34 17.07 18.52
N ILE A 73 4.51 16.41 17.37
CA ILE A 73 5.50 15.36 17.24
C ILE A 73 6.84 16.08 17.36
N GLU A 74 7.49 15.99 18.52
CA GLU A 74 8.88 16.43 18.65
C GLU A 74 9.70 15.64 17.62
N ASN A 75 10.17 16.33 16.59
CA ASN A 75 11.21 15.84 15.70
C ASN A 75 12.48 15.73 16.54
N LYS A 76 12.61 14.63 17.28
CA LYS A 76 13.83 14.29 18.01
C LYS A 76 14.91 14.14 16.95
N THR A 77 15.73 15.18 16.81
CA THR A 77 16.93 15.16 15.98
C THR A 77 17.80 14.05 16.51
N VAL A 78 17.81 12.92 15.82
CA VAL A 78 18.70 11.79 16.09
C VAL A 78 20.11 12.33 15.87
N THR A 79 20.77 12.69 16.96
CA THR A 79 22.18 13.05 16.96
C THR A 79 22.96 11.86 16.43
N ASN A 80 23.96 12.15 15.59
CA ASN A 80 24.77 11.23 14.80
C ASN A 80 25.71 10.35 15.65
N GLU A 81 25.26 9.90 16.82
CA GLU A 81 25.98 8.98 17.70
C GLU A 81 25.83 7.57 17.14
N ASN A 82 26.76 7.27 16.23
CA ASN A 82 27.10 5.97 15.69
C ASN A 82 25.92 5.24 15.03
N ASN A 83 25.97 5.21 13.68
CA ASN A 83 25.30 4.24 12.80
C ASN A 83 25.74 2.80 13.13
N ASN A 84 25.55 2.38 14.38
CA ASN A 84 25.75 1.02 14.81
C ASN A 84 24.50 0.24 14.41
N ILE A 85 24.70 -0.80 13.61
CA ILE A 85 23.64 -1.73 13.21
C ILE A 85 22.77 -2.20 14.38
N VAL A 86 23.34 -2.31 15.59
CA VAL A 86 22.59 -2.69 16.80
C VAL A 86 21.55 -1.65 17.20
N SER A 87 21.88 -0.35 17.20
CA SER A 87 20.91 0.70 17.55
C SER A 87 19.82 0.82 16.49
N LEU A 88 20.19 0.62 15.22
CA LEU A 88 19.25 0.55 14.11
C LEU A 88 18.27 -0.62 14.29
N ILE A 89 18.77 -1.82 14.62
CA ILE A 89 17.94 -2.99 14.89
C ILE A 89 16.99 -2.71 16.05
N GLU A 90 17.46 -2.18 17.18
CA GLU A 90 16.63 -1.88 18.35
C GLU A 90 15.54 -0.83 18.05
N GLN A 91 15.82 0.11 17.15
CA GLN A 91 14.83 1.09 16.69
C GLN A 91 13.74 0.44 15.82
N TRP A 92 14.13 -0.35 14.82
CA TRP A 92 13.19 -0.92 13.85
C TRP A 92 12.44 -2.13 14.40
N LYS A 93 13.07 -2.94 15.25
CA LYS A 93 12.49 -4.10 15.93
C LYS A 93 11.10 -3.80 16.51
N LYS A 94 10.97 -2.68 17.23
CA LYS A 94 9.71 -2.29 17.90
C LYS A 94 8.55 -2.03 16.95
N ARG A 95 8.85 -1.83 15.66
CA ARG A 95 7.86 -1.58 14.61
C ARG A 95 7.54 -2.82 13.81
N VAL A 96 8.34 -3.88 13.87
CA VAL A 96 8.14 -5.08 13.05
C VAL A 96 7.32 -6.09 13.84
N ALA A 97 6.17 -6.47 13.28
CA ALA A 97 5.23 -7.39 13.89
C ALA A 97 5.27 -8.76 13.22
N LYS A 98 5.00 -9.82 13.98
CA LYS A 98 4.67 -11.15 13.47
C LYS A 98 3.19 -11.15 13.13
N VAL A 99 2.84 -11.59 11.93
CA VAL A 99 1.46 -11.65 11.43
C VAL A 99 1.10 -13.11 11.17
N VAL A 100 0.09 -13.62 11.84
CA VAL A 100 -0.40 -15.00 11.67
C VAL A 100 -1.87 -14.97 11.31
N CYS A 101 -2.16 -15.31 10.05
CA CYS A 101 -3.50 -15.30 9.52
C CYS A 101 -4.13 -16.69 9.57
N SER A 102 -5.39 -16.75 9.98
CA SER A 102 -6.24 -17.94 9.98
C SER A 102 -7.22 -17.83 8.81
N PHE A 103 -7.60 -18.97 8.23
CA PHE A 103 -8.51 -19.04 7.10
C PHE A 103 -9.68 -19.97 7.44
N ASP A 104 -10.69 -19.42 8.11
CA ASP A 104 -11.91 -20.15 8.47
C ASP A 104 -12.79 -20.31 7.23
N GLY A 105 -13.51 -21.42 7.12
CA GLY A 105 -14.59 -21.53 6.12
C GLY A 105 -14.18 -22.07 4.76
N LEU A 106 -13.01 -22.69 4.62
CA LEU A 106 -12.68 -23.49 3.42
C LEU A 106 -13.63 -24.72 3.23
N GLY A 107 -14.60 -24.93 4.11
CA GLY A 107 -15.69 -25.90 3.95
C GLY A 107 -15.18 -27.32 3.73
N ASP A 108 -15.78 -28.02 2.76
CA ASP A 108 -15.42 -29.39 2.34
C ASP A 108 -13.94 -29.57 1.99
N MET A 109 -13.19 -28.50 1.69
CA MET A 109 -11.74 -28.60 1.46
C MET A 109 -10.95 -28.86 2.73
N ALA A 110 -11.32 -28.24 3.86
CA ALA A 110 -10.68 -28.51 5.15
C ALA A 110 -10.87 -29.99 5.53
N THR A 111 -12.08 -30.49 5.32
CA THR A 111 -12.45 -31.90 5.53
C THR A 111 -11.75 -32.85 4.57
N TYR A 112 -11.58 -32.47 3.29
CA TYR A 112 -10.88 -33.28 2.29
C TYR A 112 -9.38 -33.45 2.58
N TYR A 113 -8.74 -32.42 3.17
CA TYR A 113 -7.33 -32.46 3.55
C TYR A 113 -7.06 -32.75 5.04
N GLY A 114 -8.12 -32.86 5.86
CA GLY A 114 -8.02 -33.14 7.30
C GLY A 114 -7.30 -32.05 8.10
N VAL A 115 -7.44 -30.78 7.69
CA VAL A 115 -6.81 -29.63 8.36
C VAL A 115 -7.90 -28.68 8.82
N ASP A 116 -8.23 -28.75 10.10
CA ASP A 116 -9.32 -27.97 10.71
C ASP A 116 -8.99 -26.47 10.82
N ASP A 117 -7.71 -26.07 10.74
CA ASP A 117 -7.26 -24.68 10.74
C ASP A 117 -6.03 -24.51 9.82
N VAL A 118 -6.21 -23.85 8.68
CA VAL A 118 -5.07 -23.41 7.86
C VAL A 118 -4.57 -22.09 8.44
N LYS A 119 -3.30 -22.07 8.87
CA LYS A 119 -2.61 -20.86 9.32
C LYS A 119 -1.47 -20.53 8.39
N GLN A 120 -1.31 -19.25 8.08
CA GLN A 120 -0.18 -18.73 7.34
C GLN A 120 0.51 -17.62 8.14
N GLY A 121 1.83 -17.70 8.22
CA GLY A 121 2.66 -16.74 8.93
C GLY A 121 3.41 -15.82 7.96
N GLY A 122 3.58 -14.58 8.39
CA GLY A 122 4.40 -13.57 7.76
C GLY A 122 4.86 -12.53 8.78
N SER A 123 5.32 -11.43 8.26
CA SER A 123 5.69 -10.24 9.02
C SER A 123 4.80 -9.06 8.61
N GLY A 124 4.86 -8.00 9.41
CA GLY A 124 4.27 -6.71 9.12
C GLY A 124 5.11 -5.61 9.75
N TYR A 125 4.85 -4.35 9.42
CA TYR A 125 5.49 -3.25 10.12
C TYR A 125 4.52 -2.08 10.37
N LEU A 126 4.66 -1.50 11.57
CA LEU A 126 3.86 -0.41 12.09
C LEU A 126 4.36 0.93 11.60
N ILE A 127 3.43 1.69 11.02
CA ILE A 127 3.66 3.04 10.51
C ILE A 127 2.53 3.96 10.94
N LEU A 128 2.86 5.25 10.99
CA LEU A 128 1.87 6.31 11.08
C LEU A 128 1.53 6.76 9.66
N THR A 129 0.29 6.52 9.25
CA THR A 129 -0.21 6.90 7.94
C THR A 129 -0.90 8.25 8.06
N ALA A 130 -0.44 9.22 7.28
CA ALA A 130 -1.17 10.46 7.11
C ALA A 130 -2.16 10.26 5.96
N PHE A 131 -3.45 10.19 6.27
CA PHE A 131 -4.47 10.30 5.23
C PHE A 131 -4.68 11.79 4.99
N GLY A 132 -4.38 12.22 3.77
CA GLY A 132 -4.56 13.60 3.37
C GLY A 132 -5.31 13.70 2.07
N ASN A 133 -6.10 14.75 1.94
CA ASN A 133 -6.72 15.09 0.67
C ASN A 133 -5.61 15.41 -0.33
N THR A 134 -5.42 14.52 -1.31
CA THR A 134 -4.36 14.61 -2.31
C THR A 134 -4.40 15.90 -3.14
N LYS A 135 -5.56 16.58 -3.18
CA LYS A 135 -5.74 17.86 -3.88
C LYS A 135 -5.33 19.06 -3.04
N THR A 136 -5.48 19.01 -1.72
CA THR A 136 -5.18 20.15 -0.83
C THR A 136 -3.85 19.98 -0.10
N GLY A 137 -3.30 18.76 -0.03
CA GLY A 137 -2.13 18.44 0.77
C GLY A 137 -2.38 18.50 2.29
N GLN A 138 -3.63 18.69 2.71
CA GLN A 138 -4.02 18.73 4.11
C GLN A 138 -4.05 17.31 4.65
N ILE A 139 -3.33 17.06 5.75
CA ILE A 139 -3.39 15.81 6.51
C ILE A 139 -4.58 15.95 7.45
N ASP A 140 -5.61 15.15 7.23
CA ASP A 140 -6.87 15.27 7.98
C ASP A 140 -6.80 14.41 9.26
N GLU A 141 -6.27 13.19 9.18
CA GLU A 141 -6.09 12.31 10.33
C GLU A 141 -4.85 11.41 10.17
N SER A 142 -4.14 11.18 11.29
CA SER A 142 -3.06 10.19 11.33
C SER A 142 -3.59 8.86 11.85
N ASN A 143 -3.50 7.81 11.03
CA ASN A 143 -3.92 6.46 11.41
C ASN A 143 -2.70 5.60 11.73
N PHE A 144 -2.89 4.67 12.65
CA PHE A 144 -1.89 3.66 12.97
C PHE A 144 -2.14 2.46 12.08
N THR A 145 -1.14 2.03 11.33
CA THR A 145 -1.31 1.05 10.27
C THR A 145 -0.20 0.03 10.30
N ILE A 146 -0.54 -1.24 10.10
CA ILE A 146 0.41 -2.30 9.75
C ILE A 146 0.40 -2.48 8.25
N VAL A 147 1.58 -2.43 7.64
CA VAL A 147 1.77 -2.82 6.24
C VAL A 147 2.37 -4.23 6.23
N THR A 148 1.88 -5.08 5.33
CA THR A 148 2.39 -6.44 5.09
C THR A 148 2.30 -6.76 3.59
N ASN A 149 2.70 -7.95 3.17
CA ASN A 149 2.43 -8.42 1.81
C ASN A 149 0.98 -8.90 1.69
N ALA A 150 0.39 -8.75 0.51
CA ALA A 150 -0.96 -9.24 0.25
C ALA A 150 -1.01 -10.76 0.44
N HIS A 151 -0.03 -11.49 -0.11
CA HIS A 151 -0.04 -12.96 -0.03
C HIS A 151 0.04 -13.52 1.39
N VAL A 152 0.45 -12.74 2.41
CA VAL A 152 0.40 -13.16 3.83
C VAL A 152 -1.05 -13.27 4.32
N MET A 153 -1.94 -12.46 3.76
CA MET A 153 -3.34 -12.34 4.15
C MET A 153 -4.28 -13.04 3.17
N LEU A 154 -3.77 -13.53 2.04
CA LEU A 154 -4.51 -14.29 1.06
C LEU A 154 -4.35 -15.78 1.30
N THR A 155 -5.38 -16.55 0.95
CA THR A 155 -5.26 -18.00 0.95
C THR A 155 -4.11 -18.40 0.02
N PRO A 156 -3.32 -19.42 0.40
CA PRO A 156 -2.26 -19.90 -0.46
C PRO A 156 -2.84 -20.21 -1.85
N PRO A 157 -2.28 -19.65 -2.94
CA PRO A 157 -2.76 -19.98 -4.27
C PRO A 157 -2.62 -21.49 -4.42
N GLN A 158 -3.74 -22.17 -4.65
CA GLN A 158 -3.71 -23.60 -4.91
C GLN A 158 -2.87 -23.80 -6.16
N LYS A 159 -1.77 -24.55 -6.04
CA LYS A 159 -0.80 -24.78 -7.12
C LYS A 159 -1.40 -25.31 -8.44
N ASN A 160 -2.69 -25.70 -8.45
CA ASN A 160 -3.40 -26.26 -9.60
C ASN A 160 -4.78 -25.63 -9.90
N VAL A 161 -5.18 -24.51 -9.27
CA VAL A 161 -6.48 -23.88 -9.59
C VAL A 161 -6.22 -22.64 -10.43
N SER A 162 -6.52 -22.71 -11.72
CA SER A 162 -6.59 -21.52 -12.57
C SER A 162 -7.77 -20.65 -12.11
N ILE A 163 -7.49 -19.64 -11.29
CA ILE A 163 -8.49 -18.72 -10.70
C ILE A 163 -9.12 -17.78 -11.79
N TYR A 164 -8.80 -17.99 -13.07
CA TYR A 164 -9.29 -17.18 -14.19
C TYR A 164 -10.70 -17.54 -14.68
N ASN A 165 -11.44 -18.42 -13.99
CA ASN A 165 -12.84 -18.66 -14.35
C ASN A 165 -13.74 -17.60 -13.70
N SER A 166 -14.34 -16.77 -14.55
CA SER A 166 -15.15 -15.58 -14.24
C SER A 166 -16.38 -15.78 -13.36
N ARG A 167 -16.67 -17.01 -12.91
CA ARG A 167 -17.74 -17.31 -11.94
C ARG A 167 -17.29 -17.25 -10.48
N ILE A 168 -16.00 -17.08 -10.20
CA ILE A 168 -15.46 -16.91 -8.83
C ILE A 168 -15.49 -15.43 -8.39
N ALA A 169 -15.77 -14.49 -9.30
CA ALA A 169 -15.86 -13.06 -8.99
C ALA A 169 -16.87 -12.73 -7.87
N ASP A 170 -17.95 -13.50 -7.75
CA ASP A 170 -18.98 -13.28 -6.72
C ASP A 170 -18.62 -13.92 -5.35
N ASN A 171 -17.61 -14.81 -5.30
CA ASN A 171 -17.13 -15.50 -4.10
C ASN A 171 -15.65 -15.16 -3.76
N TYR A 172 -15.21 -13.93 -4.04
CA TYR A 172 -13.90 -13.41 -3.58
C TYR A 172 -13.70 -13.44 -2.04
N ARG A 173 -14.74 -13.82 -1.28
CA ARG A 173 -14.70 -13.93 0.18
C ARG A 173 -13.82 -15.08 0.67
N ASP A 174 -13.63 -16.12 -0.14
CA ASP A 174 -12.90 -17.33 0.27
C ASP A 174 -11.39 -17.23 0.07
N ILE A 175 -10.88 -16.09 -0.42
CA ILE A 175 -9.45 -15.88 -0.64
C ILE A 175 -8.75 -15.06 0.44
N PHE A 176 -9.46 -14.53 1.44
CA PHE A 176 -8.87 -13.73 2.51
C PHE A 176 -8.86 -14.46 3.84
N ALA A 177 -7.92 -14.06 4.69
CA ALA A 177 -7.87 -14.49 6.08
C ALA A 177 -9.16 -14.11 6.83
N SER A 178 -9.71 -15.06 7.59
CA SER A 178 -10.83 -14.83 8.51
C SER A 178 -10.45 -13.90 9.66
N ALA A 179 -9.20 -14.02 10.12
CA ALA A 179 -8.59 -13.20 11.15
C ALA A 179 -7.06 -13.30 11.05
N CYS A 180 -6.35 -12.27 11.51
CA CYS A 180 -4.90 -12.29 11.68
C CYS A 180 -4.55 -11.84 13.09
N ASP A 181 -3.70 -12.63 13.76
CA ASP A 181 -3.06 -12.30 15.02
C ASP A 181 -1.76 -11.55 14.75
N ILE A 182 -1.59 -10.38 15.37
CA ILE A 182 -0.45 -9.50 15.22
C ILE A 182 0.22 -9.34 16.57
N THR A 183 1.52 -9.60 16.62
CA THR A 183 2.33 -9.49 17.85
C THR A 183 3.60 -8.71 17.58
N PHE A 184 4.01 -7.90 18.55
CA PHE A 184 5.24 -7.11 18.48
C PHE A 184 6.28 -7.68 19.45
N PRO A 185 7.57 -7.50 19.15
CA PRO A 185 8.60 -7.92 20.08
C PRO A 185 8.53 -7.06 21.33
N ASP A 186 8.75 -7.68 22.48
CA ASP A 186 8.69 -7.04 23.81
C ASP A 186 7.30 -6.48 24.19
N HIS A 187 6.24 -6.85 23.45
CA HIS A 187 4.85 -6.50 23.78
C HIS A 187 3.98 -7.74 23.88
N ASN A 188 3.53 -8.05 25.10
CA ASN A 188 2.79 -9.29 25.40
C ASN A 188 1.30 -9.23 25.00
N ILE A 189 0.93 -8.31 24.10
CA ILE A 189 -0.44 -8.15 23.60
C ILE A 189 -0.54 -8.71 22.20
N VAL A 190 -1.55 -9.55 21.98
CA VAL A 190 -1.95 -10.02 20.65
C VAL A 190 -3.07 -9.11 20.16
N TYR A 191 -2.85 -8.42 19.04
CA TYR A 191 -3.92 -7.72 18.34
C TYR A 191 -4.52 -8.67 17.33
N ARG A 192 -5.84 -8.88 17.40
CA ARG A 192 -6.54 -9.74 16.44
C ARG A 192 -7.37 -8.89 15.49
N THR A 193 -7.29 -9.15 14.18
CA THR A 193 -8.20 -8.51 13.23
C THR A 193 -9.60 -9.09 13.37
N GLU A 194 -10.61 -8.23 13.25
CA GLU A 194 -12.01 -8.66 13.23
C GLU A 194 -12.54 -8.39 11.82
N HIS A 195 -12.97 -9.45 11.12
CA HIS A 195 -13.58 -9.30 9.81
C HIS A 195 -15.00 -8.72 10.00
N VAL A 196 -15.21 -7.47 9.57
CA VAL A 196 -16.50 -6.78 9.65
C VAL A 196 -17.43 -7.37 8.58
N ARG A 197 -18.02 -8.54 8.84
CA ARG A 197 -18.88 -9.28 7.89
C ARG A 197 -20.16 -8.54 7.53
N ASN A 198 -20.57 -7.60 8.37
CA ASN A 198 -21.64 -6.61 8.23
C ASN A 198 -21.26 -5.52 9.25
N ARG A 199 -21.59 -4.23 9.04
CA ARG A 199 -21.18 -3.11 9.93
C ARG A 199 -21.75 -3.15 11.37
N GLU A 200 -22.06 -4.33 11.91
CA GLU A 200 -22.36 -4.54 13.32
C GLU A 200 -21.08 -5.06 13.99
N ILE A 201 -20.44 -4.16 14.74
CA ILE A 201 -19.29 -4.46 15.58
C ILE A 201 -19.77 -5.43 16.66
N LEU A 202 -19.50 -6.72 16.50
CA LEU A 202 -19.74 -7.71 17.55
C LEU A 202 -18.72 -7.47 18.66
N THR A 203 -19.14 -6.75 19.70
CA THR A 203 -18.36 -6.51 20.92
C THR A 203 -17.87 -7.84 21.46
N SER A 204 -16.57 -8.14 21.34
CA SER A 204 -16.14 -9.44 21.82
C SER A 204 -15.96 -9.49 23.34
N PRO A 205 -16.39 -10.59 23.98
CA PRO A 205 -16.68 -10.61 25.42
C PRO A 205 -15.45 -10.55 26.33
N THR A 206 -14.24 -10.69 25.78
CA THR A 206 -13.03 -10.99 26.57
C THR A 206 -12.18 -9.78 26.96
N GLY A 207 -12.65 -8.54 26.82
CA GLY A 207 -11.92 -7.36 27.27
C GLY A 207 -10.55 -7.12 26.61
N MET A 208 -10.23 -7.83 25.51
CA MET A 208 -9.05 -7.53 24.70
C MET A 208 -9.23 -6.18 23.97
N PRO A 209 -8.19 -5.35 23.84
CA PRO A 209 -8.26 -4.11 23.08
C PRO A 209 -8.51 -4.42 21.60
N ARG A 210 -9.75 -4.17 21.16
CA ARG A 210 -10.25 -4.42 19.81
C ARG A 210 -10.39 -3.11 19.07
N ILE A 211 -9.81 -3.05 17.88
CA ILE A 211 -10.51 -3.16 16.59
C ILE A 211 -9.40 -2.85 15.58
N MET A 212 -9.03 -3.85 14.78
CA MET A 212 -8.28 -3.60 13.56
C MET A 212 -9.24 -3.71 12.39
N GLU A 213 -9.45 -2.60 11.69
CA GLU A 213 -10.28 -2.59 10.49
C GLU A 213 -9.45 -3.05 9.31
N PHE A 214 -9.95 -4.06 8.61
CA PHE A 214 -9.37 -4.56 7.38
C PHE A 214 -9.73 -3.59 6.26
N LEU A 215 -8.81 -2.69 5.90
CA LEU A 215 -8.93 -1.99 4.62
C LEU A 215 -8.25 -2.86 3.58
N GLU A 216 -9.08 -3.68 2.95
CA GLU A 216 -8.69 -4.53 1.83
C GLU A 216 -8.20 -3.65 0.68
N TYR A 217 -6.93 -3.82 0.31
CA TYR A 217 -6.41 -3.26 -0.93
C TYR A 217 -5.59 -4.32 -1.65
N LEU A 218 -6.28 -5.16 -2.44
CA LEU A 218 -5.67 -5.77 -3.60
C LEU A 218 -5.84 -4.79 -4.75
N ASP A 219 -4.79 -4.08 -5.13
CA ASP A 219 -4.83 -3.37 -6.40
C ASP A 219 -4.75 -4.39 -7.53
N ASN A 220 -5.90 -4.94 -7.92
CA ASN A 220 -6.03 -5.77 -9.11
C ASN A 220 -5.58 -5.03 -10.39
N GLN A 221 -5.37 -3.71 -10.36
CA GLN A 221 -4.85 -2.96 -11.51
C GLN A 221 -3.31 -2.83 -11.53
N THR A 222 -2.63 -2.83 -10.38
CA THR A 222 -1.14 -2.74 -10.35
C THR A 222 -0.45 -4.07 -10.08
N GLY A 223 -1.15 -5.06 -9.49
CA GLY A 223 -0.57 -6.37 -9.21
C GLY A 223 0.51 -6.36 -8.13
N VAL A 224 0.54 -5.32 -7.29
CA VAL A 224 1.57 -5.14 -6.26
C VAL A 224 1.18 -5.93 -5.00
N ASP A 225 2.13 -6.71 -4.49
CA ASP A 225 1.94 -7.60 -3.34
C ASP A 225 2.05 -6.86 -1.99
N PHE A 226 1.05 -6.04 -1.64
CA PHE A 226 0.96 -5.43 -0.30
C PHE A 226 -0.46 -5.35 0.23
N ALA A 227 -0.60 -5.31 1.56
CA ALA A 227 -1.85 -5.12 2.26
C ALA A 227 -1.67 -4.23 3.49
N ILE A 228 -2.78 -3.66 3.96
CA ILE A 228 -2.86 -2.63 5.00
C ILE A 228 -3.84 -3.10 6.07
N ILE A 229 -3.46 -2.98 7.34
CA ILE A 229 -4.31 -3.26 8.49
C ILE A 229 -4.35 -2.00 9.34
N ASN A 230 -5.53 -1.40 9.51
CA ASN A 230 -5.68 -0.21 10.33
C ASN A 230 -5.91 -0.59 11.78
N ILE A 231 -5.28 0.12 12.71
CA ILE A 231 -5.46 -0.01 14.15
C ILE A 231 -6.35 1.14 14.62
N THR A 232 -7.60 0.82 14.95
CA THR A 232 -8.58 1.86 15.34
C THR A 232 -8.53 2.18 16.83
N ASN A 233 -7.99 1.28 17.66
CA ASN A 233 -7.81 1.49 19.10
C ASN A 233 -6.35 1.25 19.53
N PRO A 234 -5.43 2.18 19.17
CA PRO A 234 -4.01 2.06 19.49
C PRO A 234 -3.75 2.28 20.99
N ASP A 235 -3.03 1.33 21.61
CA ASP A 235 -2.54 1.47 22.98
C ASP A 235 -1.28 2.36 23.06
N ALA A 236 -0.70 2.47 24.26
CA ALA A 236 0.52 3.26 24.47
C ALA A 236 1.72 2.75 23.67
N TYR A 237 1.85 1.43 23.47
CA TYR A 237 2.94 0.83 22.71
C TYR A 237 2.85 1.24 21.23
N ILE A 238 1.65 1.12 20.63
CA ILE A 238 1.42 1.52 19.23
C ILE A 238 1.69 3.01 19.05
N LYS A 239 1.16 3.85 19.95
CA LYS A 239 1.35 5.31 19.91
C LYS A 239 2.81 5.73 20.03
N GLN A 240 3.60 5.03 20.85
CA GLN A 240 5.00 5.36 21.08
C GLN A 240 5.91 4.92 19.93
N ASN A 241 5.59 3.80 19.28
CA ASN A 241 6.51 3.16 18.33
C ASN A 241 6.19 3.44 16.86
N ALA A 242 4.95 3.78 16.52
CA ALA A 242 4.60 4.17 15.16
C ALA A 242 5.30 5.45 14.72
N SER A 243 5.75 5.50 13.47
CA SER A 243 6.26 6.74 12.88
C SER A 243 5.94 6.83 11.40
N ILE A 244 6.02 8.05 10.88
CA ILE A 244 6.05 8.28 9.43
C ILE A 244 7.29 7.57 8.86
N LEU A 245 7.13 6.94 7.70
CA LEU A 245 8.22 6.25 7.02
C LEU A 245 9.23 7.24 6.43
N ASN A 246 10.45 7.22 6.94
CA ASN A 246 11.58 7.89 6.30
C ASN A 246 12.06 7.04 5.12
N SER A 247 11.51 7.29 3.93
CA SER A 247 11.84 6.51 2.72
C SER A 247 13.20 6.89 2.15
N CYS A 248 14.04 5.91 1.87
CA CYS A 248 15.30 6.13 1.19
C CYS A 248 15.06 6.60 -0.25
N LYS A 249 15.79 7.62 -0.68
CA LYS A 249 15.83 8.08 -2.07
C LYS A 249 17.09 7.56 -2.75
N ASP A 250 17.04 7.44 -4.07
CA ASP A 250 18.19 7.13 -4.93
C ASP A 250 18.99 5.90 -4.47
N ILE A 251 18.29 4.77 -4.25
CA ILE A 251 18.93 3.49 -3.92
C ILE A 251 19.88 3.08 -5.04
N LYS A 252 21.09 2.66 -4.69
CA LYS A 252 22.12 2.21 -5.64
C LYS A 252 22.43 0.73 -5.44
N LEU A 253 22.94 0.09 -6.48
CA LEU A 253 23.56 -1.23 -6.36
C LEU A 253 24.73 -1.16 -5.37
N GLY A 254 24.86 -2.19 -4.54
CA GLY A 254 25.84 -2.25 -3.46
C GLY A 254 25.43 -1.55 -2.17
N GLU A 255 24.29 -0.84 -2.13
CA GLU A 255 23.74 -0.27 -0.89
C GLU A 255 23.56 -1.39 0.14
N LYS A 256 24.13 -1.20 1.34
CA LYS A 256 24.00 -2.14 2.45
C LYS A 256 22.64 -2.03 3.10
N ILE A 257 22.05 -3.17 3.37
CA ILE A 257 20.71 -3.26 3.94
C ILE A 257 20.68 -4.28 5.07
N ILE A 258 19.70 -4.09 5.95
CA ILE A 258 19.22 -5.15 6.83
C ILE A 258 17.74 -5.42 6.54
N VAL A 259 17.36 -6.67 6.68
CA VAL A 259 15.98 -7.15 6.58
C VAL A 259 15.58 -7.69 7.94
N LEU A 260 14.43 -7.24 8.45
CA LEU A 260 13.87 -7.73 9.70
C LEU A 260 12.50 -8.36 9.46
N GLY A 261 12.27 -9.53 10.07
CA GLY A 261 11.02 -10.27 9.96
C GLY A 261 10.96 -11.48 10.90
N TYR A 262 9.99 -12.36 10.69
CA TYR A 262 9.73 -13.57 11.46
C TYR A 262 9.74 -14.81 10.55
N PRO A 263 10.91 -15.20 10.02
CA PRO A 263 11.01 -16.34 9.13
C PRO A 263 10.69 -17.65 9.87
N GLY A 264 10.21 -18.64 9.13
CA GLY A 264 9.99 -20.00 9.66
C GLY A 264 11.30 -20.68 10.07
N ILE A 265 12.43 -20.26 9.49
CA ILE A 265 13.78 -20.68 9.88
C ILE A 265 14.48 -19.53 10.61
N GLY A 266 14.50 -19.57 11.94
CA GLY A 266 15.03 -18.49 12.77
C GLY A 266 14.76 -18.71 14.24
N SER A 267 14.65 -17.62 15.00
CA SER A 267 14.09 -17.70 16.36
C SER A 267 12.62 -18.08 16.26
N SER A 268 12.18 -19.13 16.97
CA SER A 268 10.78 -19.60 16.93
C SER A 268 9.77 -18.49 17.25
N ASP A 269 10.18 -17.57 18.13
CA ASP A 269 9.32 -16.54 18.70
C ASP A 269 9.91 -15.12 18.59
N GLY A 270 11.13 -14.99 18.05
CA GLY A 270 11.85 -13.72 17.97
C GLY A 270 11.97 -13.18 16.56
N ILE A 271 12.18 -11.87 16.48
CA ILE A 271 12.57 -11.21 15.23
C ILE A 271 13.91 -11.76 14.74
N THR A 272 14.00 -12.02 13.45
CA THR A 272 15.24 -12.38 12.77
C THR A 272 15.72 -11.21 11.94
N VAL A 273 17.03 -10.96 11.98
CA VAL A 273 17.69 -9.92 11.20
C VAL A 273 18.68 -10.57 10.26
N THR A 274 18.61 -10.22 8.98
CA THR A 274 19.59 -10.65 7.97
C THR A 274 20.19 -9.43 7.30
N GLU A 275 21.47 -9.50 6.95
CA GLU A 275 22.18 -8.42 6.26
C GLU A 275 22.48 -8.80 4.81
N GLY A 276 22.63 -7.79 3.96
CA GLY A 276 23.02 -7.97 2.58
C GLY A 276 23.21 -6.65 1.85
N ILE A 277 23.20 -6.71 0.53
CA ILE A 277 23.24 -5.53 -0.34
C ILE A 277 22.08 -5.54 -1.33
N ILE A 278 21.83 -4.39 -1.95
CA ILE A 278 21.05 -4.32 -3.20
C ILE A 278 21.94 -4.84 -4.34
N SER A 279 21.61 -6.03 -4.85
CA SER A 279 22.37 -6.75 -5.86
C SER A 279 21.87 -6.50 -7.29
N GLY A 280 20.65 -5.96 -7.43
CA GLY A 280 20.03 -5.73 -8.72
C GLY A 280 18.71 -4.98 -8.59
N GLU A 281 18.14 -4.61 -9.73
CA GLU A 281 16.86 -3.91 -9.80
C GLU A 281 15.98 -4.56 -10.87
N GLU A 282 14.74 -4.83 -10.49
CA GLU A 282 13.65 -5.24 -11.37
C GLU A 282 12.58 -4.14 -11.35
N LYS A 283 11.51 -4.28 -12.15
CA LYS A 283 10.48 -3.24 -12.28
C LYS A 283 9.94 -2.77 -10.92
N GLU A 284 9.32 -3.68 -10.17
CA GLU A 284 8.69 -3.41 -8.87
C GLU A 284 9.57 -3.77 -7.67
N TYR A 285 10.70 -4.44 -7.90
CA TYR A 285 11.50 -5.04 -6.83
C TYR A 285 12.97 -4.64 -6.89
N TYR A 286 13.60 -4.50 -5.73
CA TYR A 286 15.03 -4.65 -5.61
C TYR A 286 15.39 -6.13 -5.43
N VAL A 287 16.50 -6.55 -6.05
CA VAL A 287 17.11 -7.85 -5.83
C VAL A 287 18.14 -7.71 -4.72
N THR A 288 18.14 -8.60 -3.73
CA THR A 288 19.09 -8.54 -2.61
C THR A 288 19.78 -9.87 -2.33
N SER A 289 21.00 -9.77 -1.80
CA SER A 289 21.72 -10.91 -1.21
C SER A 289 21.33 -11.19 0.24
N ALA A 290 20.53 -10.33 0.88
CA ALA A 290 20.03 -10.60 2.22
C ALA A 290 19.16 -11.86 2.20
N LYS A 291 19.34 -12.73 3.20
CA LYS A 291 18.59 -13.98 3.29
C LYS A 291 17.10 -13.67 3.50
N ILE A 292 16.27 -14.13 2.58
CA ILE A 292 14.81 -14.06 2.65
C ILE A 292 14.25 -15.49 2.59
N ASP A 293 13.44 -15.84 3.58
CA ASP A 293 12.68 -17.08 3.65
C ASP A 293 11.18 -16.77 3.91
N SER A 294 10.34 -17.79 3.77
CA SER A 294 8.99 -17.85 4.30
C SER A 294 8.92 -17.26 5.72
N GLY A 295 7.99 -16.33 5.93
CA GLY A 295 7.84 -15.58 7.19
C GLY A 295 8.53 -14.20 7.22
N ASN A 296 9.54 -13.95 6.39
CA ASN A 296 10.08 -12.59 6.21
C ASN A 296 9.16 -11.69 5.37
N SER A 297 8.31 -12.29 4.52
CA SER A 297 7.32 -11.59 3.71
C SER A 297 6.48 -10.64 4.56
N GLY A 298 6.44 -9.37 4.17
CA GLY A 298 5.71 -8.31 4.87
C GLY A 298 6.55 -7.58 5.92
N GLY A 299 7.80 -8.00 6.14
CA GLY A 299 8.73 -7.35 7.06
C GLY A 299 9.26 -6.02 6.55
N VAL A 300 10.41 -5.59 7.06
CA VAL A 300 11.02 -4.31 6.67
C VAL A 300 12.42 -4.51 6.13
N ALA A 301 12.75 -3.84 5.02
CA ALA A 301 14.12 -3.66 4.55
C ALA A 301 14.54 -2.21 4.75
N VAL A 302 15.70 -1.99 5.37
CA VAL A 302 16.21 -0.65 5.69
C VAL A 302 17.68 -0.52 5.32
N SER A 303 18.11 0.69 4.96
CA SER A 303 19.53 1.00 4.75
C SER A 303 20.26 0.96 6.08
N SER A 304 21.30 0.15 6.18
CA SER A 304 22.14 0.08 7.38
C SER A 304 22.90 1.39 7.63
N ASP A 305 23.20 2.12 6.55
CA ASP A 305 24.09 3.27 6.58
C ASP A 305 23.31 4.59 6.72
N ARG A 306 22.06 4.63 6.23
CA ARG A 306 21.23 5.84 6.18
C ARG A 306 20.03 5.83 7.11
N ASN A 307 19.73 4.71 7.78
CA ASN A 307 18.55 4.56 8.64
C ASN A 307 17.26 5.06 7.96
N CYS A 308 17.00 4.53 6.77
CA CYS A 308 15.81 4.82 6.00
C CYS A 308 15.20 3.54 5.43
N PHE A 309 13.90 3.58 5.20
CA PHE A 309 13.10 2.49 4.66
C PHE A 309 13.36 2.30 3.17
N ILE A 310 13.68 1.07 2.75
CA ILE A 310 13.95 0.69 1.36
C ILE A 310 12.73 0.02 0.73
N GLY A 311 12.03 -0.83 1.48
CA GLY A 311 10.87 -1.53 0.98
C GLY A 311 10.43 -2.72 1.84
N THR A 312 9.51 -3.51 1.30
CA THR A 312 8.92 -4.67 1.96
C THR A 312 9.47 -5.98 1.34
N PRO A 313 10.21 -6.82 2.08
CA PRO A 313 10.59 -8.17 1.62
C PRO A 313 9.33 -8.95 1.18
N SER A 314 9.37 -9.63 0.04
CA SER A 314 8.18 -10.30 -0.54
C SER A 314 8.44 -11.74 -0.98
N ALA A 315 9.56 -12.00 -1.66
CA ALA A 315 9.83 -13.31 -2.23
C ALA A 315 11.31 -13.69 -2.20
N SER A 316 11.59 -14.97 -2.40
CA SER A 316 12.92 -15.53 -2.56
C SER A 316 12.96 -16.37 -3.84
N VAL A 317 13.92 -16.08 -4.73
CA VAL A 317 14.12 -16.85 -5.96
C VAL A 317 15.26 -17.83 -5.71
N ILE A 318 14.94 -19.12 -5.68
CA ILE A 318 15.90 -20.19 -5.44
C ILE A 318 16.62 -20.52 -6.75
N GLY A 319 17.94 -20.31 -6.78
CA GLY A 319 18.82 -20.77 -7.82
C GLY A 319 19.33 -22.20 -7.56
N LYS A 320 20.25 -22.68 -8.41
CA LYS A 320 20.84 -24.02 -8.25
C LYS A 320 21.75 -24.15 -7.02
N ALA A 321 22.34 -23.04 -6.57
CA ALA A 321 23.32 -23.01 -5.48
C ALA A 321 22.93 -22.07 -4.34
N GLU A 322 22.25 -20.96 -4.64
CA GLU A 322 21.92 -19.89 -3.70
C GLU A 322 20.54 -19.31 -4.01
N SER A 323 19.98 -18.54 -3.08
CA SER A 323 18.74 -17.78 -3.30
C SER A 323 19.01 -16.27 -3.31
N LEU A 324 18.18 -15.53 -4.07
CA LEU A 324 18.18 -14.07 -4.05
C LEU A 324 16.80 -13.56 -3.61
N GLY A 325 16.82 -12.62 -2.69
CA GLY A 325 15.62 -11.98 -2.17
C GLY A 325 15.02 -10.96 -3.14
N ARG A 326 13.73 -10.69 -2.96
CA ARG A 326 13.00 -9.58 -3.58
C ARG A 326 12.41 -8.68 -2.52
N ILE A 327 12.65 -7.38 -2.67
CA ILE A 327 12.13 -6.32 -1.80
C ILE A 327 11.26 -5.41 -2.67
N LEU A 328 9.95 -5.35 -2.38
CA LEU A 328 9.02 -4.45 -3.03
C LEU A 328 9.45 -3.00 -2.77
N LYS A 329 9.68 -2.22 -3.84
CA LYS A 329 10.20 -0.86 -3.71
C LYS A 329 9.19 0.05 -3.01
N THR A 330 9.71 0.90 -2.13
CA THR A 330 8.91 1.89 -1.36
C THR A 330 8.03 2.78 -2.23
N GLU A 331 8.45 3.10 -3.45
CA GLU A 331 7.68 3.94 -4.37
C GLU A 331 6.33 3.35 -4.79
N TYR A 332 6.12 2.04 -4.64
CA TYR A 332 4.83 1.40 -4.88
C TYR A 332 3.91 1.46 -3.66
N LEU A 333 4.46 1.71 -2.47
CA LEU A 333 3.72 1.77 -1.20
C LEU A 333 3.33 3.20 -0.83
N VAL A 334 4.27 4.14 -0.94
CA VAL A 334 4.08 5.55 -0.56
C VAL A 334 4.34 6.48 -1.74
N ASN A 335 3.64 7.62 -1.76
CA ASN A 335 3.92 8.70 -2.69
C ASN A 335 5.13 9.55 -2.22
N LYS A 336 5.50 10.57 -3.00
CA LYS A 336 6.65 11.46 -2.71
C LYS A 336 6.56 12.20 -1.36
N ASN A 337 5.38 12.28 -0.78
CA ASN A 337 5.11 12.93 0.51
C ASN A 337 5.07 11.92 1.67
N GLY A 338 5.39 10.64 1.43
CA GLY A 338 5.33 9.59 2.46
C GLY A 338 3.91 9.14 2.79
N ILE A 339 2.92 9.55 2.00
CA ILE A 339 1.51 9.13 2.17
C ILE A 339 1.32 7.82 1.42
N LEU A 340 0.68 6.83 2.06
CA LEU A 340 0.36 5.57 1.40
C LEU A 340 -0.47 5.81 0.13
N LYS A 341 -0.13 5.10 -0.94
CA LYS A 341 -0.90 5.11 -2.18
C LYS A 341 -2.16 4.25 -2.01
N THR A 342 -3.15 4.78 -1.31
CA THR A 342 -4.51 4.24 -1.31
C THR A 342 -5.31 5.04 -2.34
N LYS A 343 -5.64 4.45 -3.49
CA LYS A 343 -6.65 5.06 -4.38
C LYS A 343 -7.99 4.99 -3.64
N TRP A 344 -8.54 6.14 -3.28
CA TRP A 344 -9.92 6.29 -2.82
C TRP A 344 -10.84 6.55 -4.01
#